data_AF-A0A6P0RM27-F1
#
_entry.id   AF-A0A6P0RM27-F1
#
_cell.length_a   1.000
_cell.length_b   1.000
_cell.length_c   1.000
_cell.angle_alpha   90.00
_cell.angle_beta   90.00
_cell.angle_gamma   90.00
#
_symmetry.space_group_name_H-M   'P 1'
#
loop_
_entity.id
_entity.type
_entity.pdbx_description
1 polymer ?
#
loop_
_entity_poly.entity_id
_entity_poly.type
_entity_poly.pdbx_seq_one_letter_code
_entity_poly.pdbx_strand_id
1 'polypeptide(L)'
;MTTYLFDLDFETADSTSGLPAENYKGIPLLWDENGFSGKGWNKAERVQKFGLHNRYWEIETARDPNTAAPLYKHSFEVVNEEIGGRTGSFGRFELRESDENASSSSSRVELSLSTGNLEAHNSDTWYGFSIYISEDWEIDSFPDLIAQWHHGPDEYGNWNGPPLTLTIEGNDLLLSLSNELNNNNQRIYDVTTLPKSLQDMKGNWTDFVFHIDWEGPSSDDDGLIEVWIDGDKEVTKQGPTTYRDNAGVYFKSGIYKWDWENGNTTDTEQRVLYSDNFRILSDGEQIEGYESEFDFVAPWSRPEVAATYPPDDNDTSDNRFDFNGDGVADILWRNKIDGGNRIWLINDDGTRNNIVNPGSAGLAWDVIEVADFNADGVADILWRNKINGGNRIWLINDDGTRNNIVNPGSAGLAWDVIEVADFNADGVADILWRNKINGGNRTWLINDDGTRNNIVNPGSAGLAWDVAEVADFNADGVADILWRNKIDGGNRIWLINDDGTRNNIINPGSAGLAWDVAEGIGLEHQ
;
A
#
# COMPACT_ATOMS: atom_id res chain seq x y z
N MET A 1 -22.38 12.38 -14.82
CA MET A 1 -21.03 12.58 -14.28
C MET A 1 -20.14 11.53 -14.91
N THR A 2 -18.87 11.84 -15.10
CA THR A 2 -17.91 10.89 -15.70
C THR A 2 -17.00 10.48 -14.56
N THR A 3 -16.91 9.19 -14.27
CA THR A 3 -16.01 8.67 -13.24
C THR A 3 -14.56 8.92 -13.65
N TYR A 4 -13.72 9.34 -12.70
CA TYR A 4 -12.31 9.59 -12.96
C TYR A 4 -11.43 8.92 -11.93
N LEU A 5 -10.29 8.41 -12.41
CA LEU A 5 -9.26 7.77 -11.60
C LEU A 5 -7.95 8.55 -11.69
N PHE A 6 -7.35 8.79 -10.54
CA PHE A 6 -6.00 9.33 -10.41
C PHE A 6 -5.16 8.39 -9.54
N ASP A 7 -4.08 7.83 -10.09
CA ASP A 7 -3.08 7.06 -9.35
C ASP A 7 -1.70 7.70 -9.54
N LEU A 8 -0.99 7.94 -8.44
CA LEU A 8 0.39 8.40 -8.42
C LEU A 8 1.23 7.42 -7.59
N ASP A 9 2.06 6.68 -8.32
CA ASP A 9 3.08 5.78 -7.80
C ASP A 9 4.47 6.32 -8.19
N PHE A 10 5.32 6.51 -7.18
CA PHE A 10 6.66 7.04 -7.34
C PHE A 10 7.63 6.01 -7.97
N GLU A 11 7.29 4.72 -8.04
CA GLU A 11 8.13 3.66 -8.64
C GLU A 11 8.41 3.86 -10.13
N THR A 12 7.54 4.59 -10.85
CA THR A 12 7.69 4.81 -12.30
C THR A 12 8.65 5.96 -12.66
N ALA A 13 9.19 6.67 -11.67
CA ALA A 13 10.15 7.74 -11.87
C ALA A 13 11.58 7.17 -12.02
N ASP A 14 12.09 7.13 -13.26
CA ASP A 14 13.42 6.63 -13.66
C ASP A 14 14.54 7.08 -12.69
N SER A 15 14.99 6.12 -11.87
CA SER A 15 15.92 6.26 -10.73
C SER A 15 17.35 6.67 -11.09
N THR A 16 17.67 6.85 -12.37
CA THR A 16 19.03 7.20 -12.81
C THR A 16 19.32 8.70 -12.84
N SER A 17 18.31 9.56 -12.68
CA SER A 17 18.47 10.99 -12.92
C SER A 17 18.28 11.90 -11.71
N GLY A 18 17.77 11.41 -10.58
CA GLY A 18 17.45 12.25 -9.43
C GLY A 18 16.72 13.51 -9.89
N LEU A 19 15.53 13.33 -10.48
CA LEU A 19 14.82 14.37 -11.22
C LEU A 19 14.77 15.65 -10.36
N PRO A 20 15.43 16.75 -10.80
CA PRO A 20 15.45 17.97 -10.02
C PRO A 20 14.03 18.52 -9.91
N ALA A 21 13.76 19.17 -8.77
CA ALA A 21 12.48 19.76 -8.37
C ALA A 21 11.80 20.60 -9.50
N GLU A 22 12.60 21.12 -10.42
CA GLU A 22 12.21 21.92 -11.59
C GLU A 22 11.39 21.19 -12.66
N ASN A 23 11.34 19.86 -12.65
CA ASN A 23 10.63 19.05 -13.66
C ASN A 23 9.24 18.54 -13.24
N TYR A 24 8.77 18.80 -12.01
CA TYR A 24 7.52 18.21 -11.49
C TYR A 24 6.23 18.96 -11.85
N LYS A 25 6.25 19.90 -12.80
CA LYS A 25 5.00 20.34 -13.44
C LYS A 25 4.57 19.31 -14.46
N GLY A 26 3.54 18.53 -14.13
CA GLY A 26 2.95 17.58 -15.06
C GLY A 26 3.34 16.13 -14.79
N ILE A 27 3.42 15.72 -13.52
CA ILE A 27 3.48 14.29 -13.19
C ILE A 27 2.21 13.65 -13.79
N PRO A 28 2.35 12.78 -14.80
CA PRO A 28 1.21 12.27 -15.53
C PRO A 28 0.38 11.38 -14.61
N LEU A 29 -0.93 11.59 -14.66
CA LEU A 29 -1.91 10.71 -14.04
C LEU A 29 -1.89 9.36 -14.75
N LEU A 30 -1.82 8.28 -13.99
CA LEU A 30 -2.06 6.92 -14.46
C LEU A 30 -3.59 6.72 -14.34
N TRP A 31 -4.40 6.56 -15.40
CA TRP A 31 -4.56 5.35 -16.22
C TRP A 31 -5.62 5.52 -17.35
N ASP A 32 -5.57 4.70 -18.43
CA ASP A 32 -6.76 4.11 -19.08
C ASP A 32 -6.46 2.76 -19.82
N GLU A 33 -7.54 2.07 -20.19
CA GLU A 33 -7.81 0.69 -20.67
C GLU A 33 -6.85 -0.01 -21.67
N ASN A 34 -5.72 0.56 -22.07
CA ASN A 34 -4.77 -0.06 -23.02
C ASN A 34 -3.26 0.03 -22.66
N GLY A 35 -2.91 0.28 -21.40
CA GLY A 35 -1.53 0.17 -20.91
C GLY A 35 -0.69 1.45 -21.03
N PHE A 36 0.23 1.62 -20.07
CA PHE A 36 1.07 2.81 -19.92
C PHE A 36 2.16 2.90 -21.00
N SER A 37 2.37 4.11 -21.54
CA SER A 37 3.64 4.50 -22.19
C SER A 37 3.95 5.97 -21.87
N GLY A 38 4.43 6.25 -20.67
CA GLY A 38 4.80 7.59 -20.22
C GLY A 38 6.17 8.11 -20.71
N LYS A 39 6.77 7.53 -21.75
CA LYS A 39 7.91 8.14 -22.46
C LYS A 39 7.48 8.53 -23.87
N GLY A 40 7.41 9.84 -24.16
CA GLY A 40 7.36 10.36 -25.53
C GLY A 40 6.17 11.26 -25.90
N TRP A 41 5.15 11.38 -25.05
CA TRP A 41 3.94 12.12 -25.42
C TRP A 41 3.99 13.57 -24.96
N ASN A 42 3.80 14.51 -25.88
CA ASN A 42 3.69 15.93 -25.56
C ASN A 42 2.26 16.33 -25.16
N LYS A 43 2.10 17.56 -24.64
CA LYS A 43 0.81 18.09 -24.14
C LYS A 43 -0.34 17.96 -25.16
N ALA A 44 -0.07 18.11 -26.47
CA ALA A 44 -1.10 18.03 -27.50
C ALA A 44 -1.57 16.60 -27.78
N GLU A 45 -0.71 15.61 -27.59
CA GLU A 45 -1.08 14.22 -27.86
C GLU A 45 -1.86 13.58 -26.69
N ARG A 46 -1.56 13.97 -25.44
CA ARG A 46 -2.36 13.60 -24.25
C ARG A 46 -3.80 14.13 -24.33
N VAL A 47 -3.92 15.36 -24.84
CA VAL A 47 -5.18 16.04 -25.11
C VAL A 47 -6.04 15.29 -26.13
N GLN A 48 -5.43 14.86 -27.23
CA GLN A 48 -6.15 14.29 -28.36
C GLN A 48 -6.66 12.87 -28.07
N LYS A 49 -5.90 12.10 -27.27
CA LYS A 49 -6.22 10.69 -27.01
C LYS A 49 -7.17 10.50 -25.83
N PHE A 50 -7.07 11.34 -24.80
CA PHE A 50 -7.74 11.11 -23.50
C PHE A 50 -8.61 12.29 -23.01
N GLY A 51 -8.66 13.41 -23.73
CA GLY A 51 -9.40 14.60 -23.28
C GLY A 51 -8.82 15.28 -22.02
N LEU A 52 -7.61 14.92 -21.60
CA LEU A 52 -6.94 15.31 -20.35
C LEU A 52 -6.35 16.73 -20.37
N HIS A 53 -7.08 17.72 -20.89
CA HIS A 53 -6.54 19.06 -21.16
C HIS A 53 -5.77 19.72 -19.99
N ASN A 54 -6.08 19.39 -18.72
CA ASN A 54 -5.54 20.08 -17.54
C ASN A 54 -5.26 19.18 -16.30
N ARG A 55 -5.22 17.85 -16.43
CA ARG A 55 -5.19 16.93 -15.27
C ARG A 55 -3.77 16.43 -14.94
N TYR A 56 -3.16 16.89 -13.83
CA TYR A 56 -1.82 16.49 -13.35
C TYR A 56 -1.54 16.98 -11.93
N TRP A 57 -0.54 16.39 -11.27
CA TRP A 57 0.01 16.89 -10.00
C TRP A 57 1.07 17.97 -10.21
N GLU A 58 1.09 18.96 -9.31
CA GLU A 58 2.09 20.03 -9.21
C GLU A 58 2.71 20.05 -7.81
N ILE A 59 3.98 20.43 -7.70
CA ILE A 59 4.60 20.71 -6.40
C ILE A 59 4.42 22.20 -6.06
N GLU A 60 3.65 22.53 -5.02
CA GLU A 60 3.53 23.87 -4.48
C GLU A 60 4.68 24.11 -3.48
N THR A 61 5.66 24.93 -3.87
CA THR A 61 6.85 25.24 -3.07
C THR A 61 7.41 26.60 -3.49
N ALA A 62 8.36 27.15 -2.74
CA ALA A 62 9.04 28.38 -3.12
C ALA A 62 9.77 28.20 -4.46
N ARG A 63 9.47 29.07 -5.44
CA ARG A 63 9.96 28.97 -6.82
C ARG A 63 10.69 30.22 -7.28
N ASP A 64 11.76 30.06 -8.04
CA ASP A 64 12.45 31.17 -8.71
C ASP A 64 11.45 31.89 -9.65
N PRO A 65 11.23 33.21 -9.48
CA PRO A 65 10.23 33.95 -10.24
C PRO A 65 10.53 34.02 -11.75
N ASN A 66 11.75 33.74 -12.17
CA ASN A 66 12.18 33.79 -13.56
C ASN A 66 12.11 32.43 -14.27
N THR A 67 12.34 31.32 -13.54
CA THR A 67 12.40 29.97 -14.12
C THR A 67 11.22 29.10 -13.74
N ALA A 68 10.46 29.50 -12.71
CA ALA A 68 9.46 28.69 -12.03
C ALA A 68 10.01 27.36 -11.46
N ALA A 69 11.32 27.14 -11.43
CA ALA A 69 11.94 26.01 -10.75
C ALA A 69 11.83 26.19 -9.22
N PRO A 70 11.67 25.12 -8.43
CA PRO A 70 11.82 25.20 -6.98
C PRO A 70 13.19 25.76 -6.63
N LEU A 71 13.22 26.68 -5.66
CA LEU A 71 14.46 27.33 -5.23
C LEU A 71 15.42 26.34 -4.57
N TYR A 72 14.85 25.41 -3.80
CA TYR A 72 15.60 24.49 -2.98
C TYR A 72 15.38 23.08 -3.47
N LYS A 73 16.49 22.41 -3.78
CA LYS A 73 16.48 21.01 -4.21
C LYS A 73 15.88 20.10 -3.13
N HIS A 74 16.18 20.38 -1.86
CA HIS A 74 15.70 19.58 -0.74
C HIS A 74 14.18 19.62 -0.56
N SER A 75 13.49 20.64 -1.08
CA SER A 75 12.07 20.83 -0.79
C SER A 75 11.21 19.62 -1.19
N PHE A 76 11.51 19.02 -2.34
CA PHE A 76 10.88 17.79 -2.77
C PHE A 76 11.85 16.93 -3.58
N GLU A 77 12.00 15.67 -3.18
CA GLU A 77 12.77 14.67 -3.90
C GLU A 77 12.01 13.34 -3.94
N VAL A 78 12.10 12.60 -5.05
CA VAL A 78 11.73 11.18 -5.04
C VAL A 78 12.95 10.39 -4.57
N VAL A 79 12.82 9.72 -3.44
CA VAL A 79 13.88 8.90 -2.84
C VAL A 79 13.65 7.41 -3.13
N ASN A 80 14.72 6.62 -3.09
CA ASN A 80 14.66 5.16 -3.24
C ASN A 80 15.45 4.52 -2.10
N GLU A 81 14.76 4.22 -1.01
CA GLU A 81 15.37 3.77 0.24
C GLU A 81 14.35 3.01 1.09
N GLU A 82 14.79 2.47 2.22
CA GLU A 82 13.91 1.87 3.21
C GLU A 82 13.50 2.95 4.23
N ILE A 83 12.20 3.19 4.38
CA ILE A 83 11.62 4.16 5.32
C ILE A 83 10.55 3.45 6.13
N GLY A 84 10.67 3.41 7.46
CA GLY A 84 9.63 2.84 8.32
C GLY A 84 9.25 1.39 8.00
N GLY A 85 10.23 0.57 7.59
CA GLY A 85 10.00 -0.82 7.15
C GLY A 85 9.40 -0.99 5.75
N ARG A 86 9.17 0.10 4.99
CA ARG A 86 8.80 0.04 3.57
C ARG A 86 10.02 0.29 2.70
N THR A 87 10.35 -0.65 1.82
CA THR A 87 11.32 -0.43 0.74
C THR A 87 10.58 0.02 -0.51
N GLY A 88 11.03 1.09 -1.16
CA GLY A 88 10.38 1.57 -2.38
C GLY A 88 10.85 2.95 -2.82
N SER A 89 10.07 3.54 -3.73
CA SER A 89 10.23 4.93 -4.13
C SER A 89 9.21 5.78 -3.38
N PHE A 90 9.65 6.87 -2.75
CA PHE A 90 8.75 7.73 -1.95
C PHE A 90 8.93 9.20 -2.31
N GLY A 91 7.85 9.97 -2.21
CA GLY A 91 7.92 11.42 -2.26
C GLY A 91 8.40 11.96 -0.91
N ARG A 92 9.60 12.51 -0.85
CA ARG A 92 10.17 13.14 0.34
C ARG A 92 9.96 14.65 0.29
N PHE A 93 9.29 15.19 1.29
CA PHE A 93 9.00 16.60 1.49
C PHE A 93 9.87 17.12 2.63
N GLU A 94 10.63 18.17 2.39
CA GLU A 94 11.42 18.82 3.44
C GLU A 94 11.20 20.33 3.41
N LEU A 95 10.85 20.90 4.55
CA LEU A 95 10.71 22.35 4.70
C LEU A 95 11.63 22.83 5.81
N ARG A 96 12.34 23.93 5.58
CA ARG A 96 13.18 24.58 6.60
C ARG A 96 12.69 26.00 6.85
N GLU A 97 12.80 26.47 8.09
CA GLU A 97 12.47 27.86 8.45
C GLU A 97 13.32 28.86 7.65
N SER A 98 14.55 28.48 7.29
CA SER A 98 15.48 29.30 6.51
C SER A 98 15.12 29.43 5.01
N ASP A 99 14.16 28.66 4.51
CA ASP A 99 13.84 28.64 3.08
C ASP A 99 13.15 29.96 2.68
N GLU A 100 13.81 30.78 1.85
CA GLU A 100 13.26 32.03 1.31
C GLU A 100 12.01 31.79 0.44
N ASN A 101 10.94 32.57 0.65
CA ASN A 101 9.74 32.53 -0.19
C ASN A 101 9.87 33.48 -1.40
N ALA A 102 10.28 32.95 -2.56
CA ALA A 102 10.48 33.81 -3.74
C ALA A 102 9.20 34.19 -4.51
N SER A 103 8.02 33.70 -4.13
CA SER A 103 6.74 34.20 -4.67
C SER A 103 5.55 33.98 -3.71
N SER A 104 5.20 34.97 -2.89
CA SER A 104 3.90 35.25 -2.23
C SER A 104 2.98 34.09 -1.79
N SER A 105 3.51 32.90 -1.57
CA SER A 105 2.79 31.68 -1.20
C SER A 105 3.60 31.08 -0.08
N SER A 106 2.88 30.63 0.93
CA SER A 106 3.41 30.57 2.28
C SER A 106 4.51 29.52 2.48
N SER A 107 5.18 29.47 3.63
CA SER A 107 6.18 28.44 3.94
C SER A 107 5.57 27.04 3.84
N ARG A 108 5.77 26.39 2.69
CA ARG A 108 5.15 25.12 2.33
C ARG A 108 5.96 24.35 1.30
N VAL A 109 5.77 23.03 1.33
CA VAL A 109 6.05 22.14 0.22
C VAL A 109 4.95 21.09 0.15
N GLU A 110 4.07 21.21 -0.84
CA GLU A 110 2.90 20.36 -0.99
C GLU A 110 2.85 19.77 -2.39
N LEU A 111 2.45 18.51 -2.52
CA LEU A 111 1.93 17.96 -3.75
C LEU A 111 0.47 18.40 -3.88
N SER A 112 0.11 18.98 -5.02
CA SER A 112 -1.19 19.57 -5.29
C SER A 112 -1.77 19.04 -6.58
N LEU A 113 -3.02 18.61 -6.57
CA LEU A 113 -3.76 18.40 -7.80
C LEU A 113 -3.95 19.77 -8.47
N SER A 114 -3.70 19.90 -9.78
CA SER A 114 -3.78 21.20 -10.46
C SER A 114 -5.20 21.79 -10.35
N THR A 115 -5.30 23.11 -10.14
CA THR A 115 -6.55 23.86 -9.94
C THR A 115 -7.48 23.87 -11.15
N GLY A 116 -7.03 23.32 -12.28
CA GLY A 116 -7.89 22.97 -13.42
C GLY A 116 -8.74 21.71 -13.22
N ASN A 117 -8.60 21.01 -12.08
CA ASN A 117 -9.27 19.75 -11.74
C ASN A 117 -9.90 19.85 -10.35
N LEU A 118 -10.92 20.71 -10.25
CA LEU A 118 -11.71 20.79 -9.05
C LEU A 118 -12.72 19.64 -9.03
N GLU A 119 -12.81 18.91 -7.94
CA GLU A 119 -13.96 18.08 -7.63
C GLU A 119 -15.17 18.99 -7.52
N ALA A 120 -16.20 18.66 -8.28
CA ALA A 120 -17.38 19.51 -8.38
C ALA A 120 -18.12 19.54 -7.03
N HIS A 121 -18.91 20.59 -6.82
CA HIS A 121 -19.98 20.51 -5.83
C HIS A 121 -20.92 19.35 -6.21
N ASN A 122 -21.41 18.63 -5.21
CA ASN A 122 -22.26 17.46 -5.31
C ASN A 122 -21.56 16.27 -5.99
N SER A 123 -20.31 16.01 -5.60
CA SER A 123 -19.52 14.87 -6.06
C SER A 123 -19.18 13.93 -4.91
N ASP A 124 -19.18 12.63 -5.22
CA ASP A 124 -18.79 11.56 -4.30
C ASP A 124 -17.34 11.18 -4.60
N THR A 125 -16.42 11.45 -3.69
CA THR A 125 -14.99 11.25 -3.96
C THR A 125 -14.29 10.47 -2.86
N TRP A 126 -13.53 9.47 -3.29
CA TRP A 126 -12.66 8.67 -2.45
C TRP A 126 -11.21 9.10 -2.64
N TYR A 127 -10.47 9.23 -1.54
CA TYR A 127 -9.05 9.56 -1.52
C TYR A 127 -8.32 8.52 -0.68
N GLY A 128 -7.22 7.97 -1.17
CA GLY A 128 -6.30 7.13 -0.42
C GLY A 128 -4.88 7.67 -0.55
N PHE A 129 -4.13 7.68 0.55
CA PHE A 129 -2.71 8.07 0.56
C PHE A 129 -2.02 7.61 1.84
N SER A 130 -0.70 7.44 1.76
CA SER A 130 0.15 7.09 2.91
C SER A 130 1.03 8.27 3.30
N ILE A 131 1.19 8.51 4.61
CA ILE A 131 2.12 9.49 5.17
C ILE A 131 3.06 8.80 6.16
N TYR A 132 4.34 9.15 6.10
CA TYR A 132 5.32 8.82 7.13
C TYR A 132 5.90 10.10 7.71
N ILE A 133 5.78 10.25 9.03
CA ILE A 133 6.37 11.38 9.77
C ILE A 133 7.76 10.96 10.24
N SER A 134 8.78 11.76 9.91
CA SER A 134 10.15 11.46 10.32
C SER A 134 10.31 11.33 11.84
N GLU A 135 11.22 10.45 12.28
CA GLU A 135 11.52 10.24 13.70
C GLU A 135 11.99 11.52 14.40
N ASP A 136 12.62 12.42 13.65
CA ASP A 136 13.12 13.71 14.13
C ASP A 136 12.04 14.80 14.18
N TRP A 137 10.79 14.52 13.79
CA TRP A 137 9.71 15.50 13.89
C TRP A 137 9.39 15.81 15.35
N GLU A 138 9.64 17.03 15.79
CA GLU A 138 9.37 17.46 17.17
C GLU A 138 8.02 18.17 17.28
N ILE A 139 7.43 18.09 18.48
CA ILE A 139 6.24 18.88 18.84
C ILE A 139 6.62 20.36 18.78
N ASP A 140 5.73 21.17 18.21
CA ASP A 140 5.91 22.61 18.09
C ASP A 140 4.70 23.35 18.67
N SER A 141 4.95 24.54 19.20
CA SER A 141 3.93 25.45 19.71
C SER A 141 2.91 25.88 18.66
N PHE A 142 3.23 25.73 17.37
CA PHE A 142 2.36 26.05 16.26
C PHE A 142 2.09 24.82 15.37
N PRO A 143 0.86 24.71 14.84
CA PRO A 143 0.44 23.56 14.07
C PRO A 143 1.15 23.44 12.70
N ASP A 144 1.13 22.21 12.19
CA ASP A 144 1.61 21.84 10.86
C ASP A 144 0.47 21.18 10.07
N LEU A 145 0.12 21.73 8.90
CA LEU A 145 -0.88 21.11 8.03
C LEU A 145 -0.20 20.10 7.12
N ILE A 146 -0.73 18.86 7.10
CA ILE A 146 -0.16 17.74 6.34
C ILE A 146 -1.00 17.27 5.15
N ALA A 147 -2.30 17.61 5.15
CA ALA A 147 -3.17 17.46 4.00
C ALA A 147 -4.32 18.48 4.03
N GLN A 148 -4.81 18.87 2.86
CA GLN A 148 -5.96 19.78 2.73
C GLN A 148 -6.72 19.59 1.43
N TRP A 149 -8.01 19.87 1.49
CA TRP A 149 -8.87 20.04 0.34
C TRP A 149 -9.16 21.52 0.22
N HIS A 150 -8.55 22.19 -0.75
CA HIS A 150 -8.58 23.62 -0.91
C HIS A 150 -9.62 24.03 -1.97
N HIS A 151 -10.34 25.13 -1.75
CA HIS A 151 -11.22 25.68 -2.79
C HIS A 151 -10.42 26.20 -3.98
N GLY A 152 -10.89 25.90 -5.18
CA GLY A 152 -10.45 26.60 -6.38
C GLY A 152 -10.97 28.05 -6.41
N PRO A 153 -10.50 28.85 -7.37
CA PRO A 153 -11.09 30.16 -7.60
C PRO A 153 -12.52 30.02 -8.12
N ASP A 154 -13.43 30.87 -7.63
CA ASP A 154 -14.79 30.98 -8.15
C ASP A 154 -14.80 31.56 -9.59
N GLU A 155 -15.99 31.65 -10.20
CA GLU A 155 -16.17 32.19 -11.55
C GLU A 155 -15.72 33.66 -11.71
N TYR A 156 -15.46 34.36 -10.59
CA TYR A 156 -14.98 35.74 -10.51
C TYR A 156 -13.50 35.84 -10.10
N GLY A 157 -12.84 34.71 -9.83
CA GLY A 157 -11.45 34.65 -9.39
C GLY A 157 -11.23 34.86 -7.90
N ASN A 158 -12.27 34.83 -7.06
CA ASN A 158 -12.13 34.88 -5.61
C ASN A 158 -11.72 33.52 -5.08
N TRP A 159 -10.86 33.52 -4.05
CA TRP A 159 -10.39 32.30 -3.40
C TRP A 159 -11.03 32.14 -2.03
N ASN A 160 -11.56 30.95 -1.80
CA ASN A 160 -11.81 30.45 -0.46
C ASN A 160 -10.66 29.52 -0.07
N GLY A 161 -10.42 29.35 1.22
CA GLY A 161 -9.41 28.40 1.68
C GLY A 161 -10.01 27.03 1.97
N PRO A 162 -9.27 26.15 2.63
CA PRO A 162 -9.67 24.75 2.70
C PRO A 162 -10.90 24.55 3.60
N PRO A 163 -11.98 23.94 3.08
CA PRO A 163 -13.05 23.43 3.92
C PRO A 163 -12.61 22.25 4.78
N LEU A 164 -11.65 21.43 4.35
CA LEU A 164 -11.19 20.28 5.12
C LEU A 164 -9.66 20.27 5.21
N THR A 165 -9.15 20.04 6.42
CA THR A 165 -7.71 19.97 6.69
C THR A 165 -7.37 18.86 7.67
N LEU A 166 -6.19 18.29 7.49
CA LEU A 166 -5.54 17.38 8.42
C LEU A 166 -4.30 18.08 8.99
N THR A 167 -4.29 18.31 10.29
CA THR A 167 -3.31 19.18 10.96
C THR A 167 -2.73 18.50 12.19
N ILE A 168 -1.43 18.63 12.40
CA ILE A 168 -0.76 18.22 13.65
C ILE A 168 -0.65 19.46 14.53
N GLU A 169 -1.27 19.45 15.72
CA GLU A 169 -1.16 20.52 16.72
C GLU A 169 -0.74 19.92 18.05
N GLY A 170 0.43 20.32 18.56
CA GLY A 170 1.01 19.65 19.72
C GLY A 170 1.28 18.16 19.41
N ASN A 171 0.62 17.27 20.15
CA ASN A 171 0.67 15.83 19.89
C ASN A 171 -0.56 15.30 19.12
N ASP A 172 -1.56 16.14 18.88
CA ASP A 172 -2.85 15.69 18.37
C ASP A 172 -2.89 15.78 16.85
N LEU A 173 -3.48 14.77 16.22
CA LEU A 173 -3.88 14.83 14.81
C LEU A 173 -5.32 15.33 14.74
N LEU A 174 -5.54 16.44 14.05
CA LEU A 174 -6.81 17.15 14.00
C LEU A 174 -7.39 17.14 12.58
N LEU A 175 -8.63 16.67 12.47
CA LEU A 175 -9.48 16.86 11.30
C LEU A 175 -10.34 18.10 11.51
N SER A 176 -10.09 19.16 10.74
CA SER A 176 -10.87 20.42 10.86
C SER A 176 -11.72 20.64 9.62
N LEU A 177 -13.03 20.71 9.82
CA LEU A 177 -14.04 21.02 8.81
C LEU A 177 -14.53 22.46 8.96
N SER A 178 -14.64 23.19 7.87
CA SER A 178 -15.25 24.51 7.81
C SER A 178 -16.15 24.60 6.58
N ASN A 179 -17.45 24.73 6.84
CA ASN A 179 -18.51 24.77 5.84
C ASN A 179 -19.32 26.08 5.89
N GLU A 180 -19.02 26.95 6.85
CA GLU A 180 -19.71 28.22 7.06
C GLU A 180 -18.77 29.35 7.51
N LEU A 181 -19.22 30.58 7.27
CA LEU A 181 -18.59 31.80 7.75
C LEU A 181 -19.49 32.47 8.79
N ASN A 182 -18.90 33.02 9.84
CA ASN A 182 -19.61 33.84 10.82
C ASN A 182 -20.01 35.21 10.23
N ASN A 183 -20.77 36.00 11.00
CA ASN A 183 -21.25 37.33 10.58
C ASN A 183 -20.13 38.36 10.26
N ASN A 184 -18.88 38.06 10.59
CA ASN A 184 -17.70 38.88 10.25
C ASN A 184 -16.91 38.31 9.06
N ASN A 185 -17.47 37.36 8.30
CA ASN A 185 -16.82 36.61 7.24
C ASN A 185 -15.57 35.82 7.70
N GLN A 186 -15.54 35.38 8.95
CA GLN A 186 -14.47 34.50 9.46
C GLN A 186 -14.96 33.05 9.47
N ARG A 187 -14.06 32.12 9.17
CA ARG A 187 -14.36 30.69 9.17
C ARG A 187 -14.69 30.18 10.57
N ILE A 188 -15.67 29.30 10.62
CA ILE A 188 -15.98 28.48 11.80
C ILE A 188 -15.44 27.08 11.51
N TYR A 189 -14.72 26.52 12.48
CA TYR A 189 -14.14 25.19 12.37
C TYR A 189 -14.82 24.24 13.34
N ASP A 190 -15.29 23.11 12.82
CA ASP A 190 -15.60 21.91 13.58
C ASP A 190 -14.35 21.02 13.58
N VAL A 191 -13.72 20.91 14.76
CA VAL A 191 -12.44 20.22 14.95
C VAL A 191 -12.67 18.88 15.62
N THR A 192 -12.12 17.83 15.03
CA THR A 192 -12.15 16.46 15.58
C THR A 192 -10.73 15.98 15.77
N THR A 193 -10.37 15.67 17.02
CA THR A 193 -9.13 14.95 17.32
C THR A 193 -9.27 13.49 16.89
N LEU A 194 -8.38 13.05 16.01
CA LEU A 194 -8.30 11.69 15.51
C LEU A 194 -7.56 10.79 16.51
N PRO A 195 -7.77 9.46 16.46
CA PRO A 195 -7.21 8.54 17.45
C PRO A 195 -5.69 8.35 17.33
N LYS A 196 -5.09 8.63 16.17
CA LYS A 196 -3.63 8.66 16.00
C LYS A 196 -3.08 9.98 16.51
N SER A 197 -2.00 9.91 17.29
CA SER A 197 -1.21 11.05 17.70
C SER A 197 0.06 11.21 16.87
N LEU A 198 0.73 12.36 16.96
CA LEU A 198 2.06 12.55 16.39
C LEU A 198 3.02 11.43 16.85
N GLN A 199 3.02 11.07 18.14
CA GLN A 199 3.88 9.99 18.63
C GLN A 199 3.60 8.64 17.95
N ASP A 200 2.35 8.33 17.60
CA ASP A 200 2.01 7.07 16.93
C ASP A 200 2.51 7.07 15.47
N MET A 201 2.45 8.23 14.81
CA MET A 201 2.83 8.40 13.40
C MET A 201 4.34 8.56 13.19
N LYS A 202 5.07 9.04 14.19
CA LYS A 202 6.52 9.22 14.08
C LYS A 202 7.21 7.88 13.87
N GLY A 203 8.05 7.79 12.84
CA GLY A 203 8.78 6.58 12.51
C GLY A 203 7.91 5.47 11.93
N ASN A 204 6.62 5.73 11.67
CA ASN A 204 5.67 4.74 11.17
C ASN A 204 4.90 5.30 9.97
N TRP A 205 4.58 4.42 9.02
CA TRP A 205 3.63 4.77 7.97
C TRP A 205 2.21 4.79 8.55
N THR A 206 1.43 5.78 8.16
CA THR A 206 0.01 5.89 8.47
C THR A 206 -0.74 5.98 7.16
N ASP A 207 -1.67 5.04 6.96
CA ASP A 207 -2.48 4.95 5.76
C ASP A 207 -3.84 5.63 6.00
N PHE A 208 -4.20 6.56 5.12
CA PHE A 208 -5.45 7.31 5.20
C PHE A 208 -6.36 6.93 4.04
N VAL A 209 -7.64 6.73 4.34
CA VAL A 209 -8.71 6.74 3.34
C VAL A 209 -9.77 7.74 3.74
N PHE A 210 -10.18 8.58 2.80
CA PHE A 210 -11.28 9.53 2.95
C PHE A 210 -12.35 9.20 1.92
N HIS A 211 -13.60 9.12 2.36
CA HIS A 211 -14.77 9.14 1.49
C HIS A 211 -15.53 10.42 1.78
N ILE A 212 -15.69 11.26 0.77
CA ILE A 212 -16.29 12.58 0.92
C ILE A 212 -17.34 12.79 -0.14
N ASP A 213 -18.59 12.94 0.31
CA ASP A 213 -19.67 13.50 -0.49
C ASP A 213 -19.67 15.02 -0.31
N TRP A 214 -19.23 15.73 -1.35
CA TRP A 214 -18.99 17.18 -1.35
C TRP A 214 -20.28 17.97 -1.51
N GLU A 215 -20.93 18.31 -0.41
CA GLU A 215 -22.19 19.07 -0.39
C GLU A 215 -22.06 20.36 0.42
N GLY A 216 -22.51 21.47 -0.17
CA GLY A 216 -22.60 22.76 0.51
C GLY A 216 -23.88 22.87 1.36
N PRO A 217 -23.99 23.86 2.27
CA PRO A 217 -25.18 24.04 3.11
C PRO A 217 -26.46 24.19 2.27
N SER A 218 -27.40 23.26 2.40
CA SER A 218 -28.63 23.16 1.60
C SER A 218 -29.84 22.86 2.51
N SER A 219 -31.02 22.57 1.95
CA SER A 219 -32.17 22.16 2.77
C SER A 219 -32.13 20.69 3.18
N ASP A 220 -31.33 19.90 2.48
CA ASP A 220 -31.25 18.45 2.61
C ASP A 220 -29.99 18.01 3.38
N ASP A 221 -28.95 18.87 3.46
CA ASP A 221 -27.72 18.74 4.27
C ASP A 221 -27.18 17.29 4.35
N ASP A 222 -27.07 16.62 3.20
CA ASP A 222 -26.86 15.17 3.07
C ASP A 222 -25.41 14.76 2.81
N GLY A 223 -24.48 15.72 2.78
CA GLY A 223 -23.05 15.44 2.64
C GLY A 223 -22.50 14.51 3.72
N LEU A 224 -21.40 13.84 3.40
CA LEU A 224 -20.78 12.78 4.18
C LEU A 224 -19.27 12.95 4.19
N ILE A 225 -18.64 12.81 5.36
CA ILE A 225 -17.20 12.57 5.50
C ILE A 225 -17.02 11.29 6.29
N GLU A 226 -16.38 10.30 5.69
CA GLU A 226 -15.85 9.14 6.38
C GLU A 226 -14.33 9.11 6.29
N VAL A 227 -13.66 8.75 7.38
CA VAL A 227 -12.21 8.65 7.45
C VAL A 227 -11.83 7.31 8.03
N TRP A 228 -10.93 6.61 7.35
CA TRP A 228 -10.25 5.45 7.86
C TRP A 228 -8.78 5.76 8.08
N ILE A 229 -8.22 5.19 9.14
CA ILE A 229 -6.80 5.28 9.48
C ILE A 229 -6.30 3.86 9.71
N ASP A 230 -5.26 3.46 8.98
CA ASP A 230 -4.71 2.10 8.99
C ASP A 230 -5.77 1.00 8.78
N GLY A 231 -6.78 1.30 7.97
CA GLY A 231 -7.87 0.38 7.62
C GLY A 231 -9.08 0.41 8.56
N ASP A 232 -8.97 1.02 9.73
CA ASP A 232 -10.08 1.16 10.68
C ASP A 232 -10.87 2.44 10.40
N LYS A 233 -12.21 2.35 10.35
CA LYS A 233 -13.09 3.53 10.17
C LYS A 233 -13.18 4.31 11.47
N GLU A 234 -12.61 5.51 11.50
CA GLU A 234 -12.50 6.33 12.70
C GLU A 234 -13.49 7.50 12.75
N VAL A 235 -13.91 8.00 11.58
CA VAL A 235 -14.82 9.14 11.49
C VAL A 235 -15.97 8.82 10.55
N THR A 236 -17.17 9.24 10.96
CA THR A 236 -18.34 9.43 10.10
C THR A 236 -19.02 10.72 10.52
N LYS A 237 -19.07 11.71 9.63
CA LYS A 237 -19.79 12.98 9.82
C LYS A 237 -20.82 13.15 8.71
N GLN A 238 -22.05 13.43 9.10
CA GLN A 238 -23.12 13.82 8.18
C GLN A 238 -23.38 15.32 8.27
N GLY A 239 -23.71 15.93 7.15
CA GLY A 239 -23.98 17.36 7.00
C GLY A 239 -23.11 18.02 5.93
N PRO A 240 -23.17 19.36 5.79
CA PRO A 240 -22.40 20.07 4.78
C PRO A 240 -20.90 19.85 4.94
N THR A 241 -20.23 19.47 3.85
CA THR A 241 -18.80 19.12 3.82
C THR A 241 -17.95 20.20 3.14
N THR A 242 -18.59 21.19 2.53
CA THR A 242 -17.93 22.35 1.88
C THR A 242 -18.73 23.64 2.08
N TYR A 243 -18.21 24.78 1.64
CA TYR A 243 -18.91 26.06 1.67
C TYR A 243 -20.00 26.14 0.60
N ARG A 244 -20.96 27.06 0.79
CA ARG A 244 -21.91 27.46 -0.26
C ARG A 244 -21.21 28.33 -1.31
N ASP A 245 -20.55 27.69 -2.25
CA ASP A 245 -19.86 28.31 -3.40
C ASP A 245 -20.19 27.52 -4.68
N ASN A 246 -19.92 28.08 -5.85
CA ASN A 246 -19.91 27.37 -7.13
C ASN A 246 -18.51 26.79 -7.46
N ALA A 247 -17.46 27.13 -6.68
CA ALA A 247 -16.08 26.68 -6.88
C ALA A 247 -15.82 25.31 -6.23
N GLY A 248 -15.38 24.32 -7.00
CA GLY A 248 -15.05 23.00 -6.47
C GLY A 248 -13.78 22.96 -5.61
N VAL A 249 -13.43 21.79 -5.09
CA VAL A 249 -12.25 21.58 -4.22
C VAL A 249 -11.15 20.80 -4.93
N TYR A 250 -9.90 20.97 -4.54
CA TYR A 250 -8.78 20.14 -4.99
C TYR A 250 -7.91 19.70 -3.82
N PHE A 251 -7.36 18.50 -3.93
CA PHE A 251 -6.57 17.89 -2.87
C PHE A 251 -5.10 18.30 -2.92
N LYS A 252 -4.52 18.48 -1.73
CA LYS A 252 -3.09 18.69 -1.50
C LYS A 252 -2.60 17.88 -0.30
N SER A 253 -1.35 17.43 -0.35
CA SER A 253 -0.67 16.77 0.76
C SER A 253 0.82 17.13 0.77
N GLY A 254 1.42 17.25 1.96
CA GLY A 254 2.81 17.63 2.14
C GLY A 254 3.01 18.35 3.46
N ILE A 255 3.75 19.46 3.47
CA ILE A 255 3.98 20.27 4.66
C ILE A 255 3.55 21.70 4.37
N TYR A 256 2.65 22.24 5.18
CA TYR A 256 2.35 23.66 5.21
C TYR A 256 2.46 24.21 6.64
N LYS A 257 3.45 25.09 6.86
CA LYS A 257 3.78 25.70 8.15
C LYS A 257 3.79 27.23 8.06
N TRP A 258 2.61 27.85 8.10
CA TRP A 258 2.46 29.30 7.87
C TRP A 258 3.17 30.17 8.91
N ASP A 259 3.40 29.66 10.11
CA ASP A 259 4.00 30.44 11.20
C ASP A 259 5.46 30.85 10.94
N TRP A 260 6.20 30.09 10.12
CA TRP A 260 7.54 30.45 9.66
C TRP A 260 7.57 31.72 8.78
N GLU A 261 6.43 32.14 8.22
CA GLU A 261 6.35 33.43 7.52
C GLU A 261 5.89 34.59 8.38
N ASN A 262 5.05 34.30 9.38
CA ASN A 262 4.42 35.34 10.19
C ASN A 262 5.40 35.97 11.19
N GLY A 263 6.66 35.54 11.20
CA GLY A 263 7.69 35.98 12.14
C GLY A 263 7.43 35.49 13.56
N ASN A 264 6.59 34.46 13.72
CA ASN A 264 6.37 33.81 15.00
C ASN A 264 7.61 32.97 15.33
N THR A 265 8.02 32.99 16.59
CA THR A 265 9.10 32.10 17.06
C THR A 265 8.51 30.71 17.26
N THR A 266 8.91 29.77 16.41
CA THR A 266 8.57 28.35 16.51
C THR A 266 9.66 27.60 17.26
N ASP A 267 9.39 26.37 17.69
CA ASP A 267 10.33 25.57 18.48
C ASP A 267 11.31 24.79 17.59
N THR A 268 11.03 24.74 16.29
CA THR A 268 11.70 23.88 15.33
C THR A 268 12.01 24.61 14.03
N GLU A 269 13.10 24.21 13.37
CA GLU A 269 13.57 24.86 12.14
C GLU A 269 13.43 23.96 10.91
N GLN A 270 12.92 22.73 11.07
CA GLN A 270 12.86 21.73 10.01
C GLN A 270 11.65 20.80 10.15
N ARG A 271 11.10 20.38 9.00
CA ARG A 271 10.08 19.36 8.86
C ARG A 271 10.43 18.41 7.73
N VAL A 272 10.30 17.10 7.99
CA VAL A 272 10.50 16.05 6.99
C VAL A 272 9.33 15.08 7.06
N LEU A 273 8.67 14.90 5.92
CA LEU A 273 7.53 14.01 5.71
C LEU A 273 7.76 13.22 4.43
N TYR A 274 7.34 11.97 4.42
CA TYR A 274 7.33 11.14 3.22
C TYR A 274 5.89 10.76 2.87
N SER A 275 5.60 10.58 1.59
CA SER A 275 4.30 10.14 1.12
C SER A 275 4.38 9.11 0.01
N ASP A 276 3.33 8.31 -0.11
CA ASP A 276 3.16 7.28 -1.13
C ASP A 276 1.68 6.95 -1.39
N ASN A 277 1.40 6.12 -2.40
CA ASN A 277 0.09 5.51 -2.69
C ASN A 277 -1.07 6.50 -2.87
N PHE A 278 -0.84 7.62 -3.56
CA PHE A 278 -1.92 8.59 -3.78
C PHE A 278 -2.93 8.08 -4.82
N ARG A 279 -4.16 7.86 -4.38
CA ARG A 279 -5.28 7.38 -5.20
C ARG A 279 -6.50 8.25 -4.99
N ILE A 280 -7.14 8.66 -6.08
CA ILE A 280 -8.38 9.43 -6.02
C ILE A 280 -9.38 8.84 -7.02
N LEU A 281 -10.60 8.62 -6.56
CA LEU A 281 -11.72 8.13 -7.35
C LEU A 281 -12.91 9.07 -7.17
N SER A 282 -13.31 9.78 -8.24
CA SER A 282 -14.45 10.69 -8.22
C SER A 282 -15.65 10.12 -8.98
N ASP A 283 -16.84 10.24 -8.40
CA ASP A 283 -18.15 9.81 -8.92
C ASP A 283 -18.15 8.34 -9.41
N GLY A 284 -17.75 7.42 -8.53
CA GLY A 284 -17.48 6.01 -8.83
C GLY A 284 -18.70 5.18 -9.26
N GLU A 285 -18.58 4.50 -10.41
CA GLU A 285 -19.24 3.20 -10.63
C GLU A 285 -18.29 2.08 -10.17
N GLN A 286 -18.82 0.86 -9.97
CA GLN A 286 -18.05 -0.32 -9.59
C GLN A 286 -16.79 -0.50 -10.48
N ILE A 287 -15.61 -0.52 -9.87
CA ILE A 287 -14.34 -0.72 -10.58
C ILE A 287 -14.08 -2.22 -10.74
N GLU A 288 -13.91 -2.67 -11.98
CA GLU A 288 -13.64 -4.08 -12.28
C GLU A 288 -12.38 -4.57 -11.57
N GLY A 289 -12.52 -5.64 -10.76
CA GLY A 289 -11.42 -6.23 -10.01
C GLY A 289 -11.27 -5.78 -8.56
N TYR A 290 -12.13 -4.87 -8.07
CA TYR A 290 -12.18 -4.44 -6.67
C TYR A 290 -13.57 -4.69 -6.08
N GLU A 291 -13.61 -5.10 -4.80
CA GLU A 291 -14.85 -5.45 -4.11
C GLU A 291 -15.62 -4.20 -3.64
N SER A 292 -14.93 -3.07 -3.48
CA SER A 292 -15.49 -1.75 -3.13
C SER A 292 -14.60 -0.60 -3.58
N GLU A 293 -15.14 0.62 -3.57
CA GLU A 293 -14.41 1.87 -3.79
C GLU A 293 -13.33 2.07 -2.72
N PHE A 294 -13.61 1.65 -1.47
CA PHE A 294 -12.61 1.60 -0.40
C PHE A 294 -11.43 0.72 -0.79
N ASP A 295 -11.65 -0.54 -1.17
CA ASP A 295 -10.58 -1.48 -1.51
C ASP A 295 -9.75 -0.99 -2.71
N PHE A 296 -10.37 -0.18 -3.57
CA PHE A 296 -9.71 0.44 -4.70
C PHE A 296 -8.73 1.54 -4.27
N VAL A 297 -9.20 2.52 -3.47
CA VAL A 297 -8.35 3.66 -3.08
C VAL A 297 -7.44 3.35 -1.91
N ALA A 298 -7.78 2.37 -1.07
CA ALA A 298 -7.01 2.03 0.12
C ALA A 298 -5.54 1.86 -0.24
N PRO A 299 -4.63 2.60 0.42
CA PRO A 299 -3.22 2.36 0.26
C PRO A 299 -2.94 0.89 0.52
N TRP A 300 -2.17 0.26 -0.35
CA TRP A 300 -1.63 -1.05 -0.01
C TRP A 300 -0.80 -0.84 1.24
N SER A 301 -1.17 -1.53 2.31
CA SER A 301 -0.19 -1.80 3.34
C SER A 301 0.95 -2.49 2.61
N ARG A 302 2.04 -1.76 2.38
CA ARG A 302 3.33 -2.38 2.11
C ARG A 302 3.88 -2.73 3.48
N PRO A 303 3.76 -3.96 3.97
CA PRO A 303 4.94 -4.76 4.10
C PRO A 303 5.22 -5.28 2.68
N GLU A 304 5.94 -4.53 1.85
CA GLU A 304 6.87 -5.21 0.96
C GLU A 304 8.01 -5.67 1.88
N VAL A 305 7.73 -6.70 2.69
CA VAL A 305 8.66 -7.80 2.69
C VAL A 305 8.46 -8.36 1.28
N ALA A 306 9.26 -7.88 0.32
CA ALA A 306 9.75 -8.83 -0.66
C ALA A 306 10.19 -9.99 0.20
N ALA A 307 9.52 -11.13 0.09
CA ALA A 307 9.84 -12.32 0.84
C ALA A 307 11.28 -12.74 0.48
N THR A 308 12.25 -12.01 1.03
CA THR A 308 13.52 -12.55 1.41
C THR A 308 13.20 -13.23 2.72
N TYR A 309 12.63 -14.43 2.59
CA TYR A 309 12.80 -15.43 3.61
C TYR A 309 14.33 -15.49 3.83
N PRO A 310 14.87 -15.07 4.98
CA PRO A 310 16.17 -15.62 5.35
C PRO A 310 15.96 -17.15 5.38
N PRO A 311 16.80 -17.94 4.69
CA PRO A 311 16.68 -19.38 4.74
C PRO A 311 16.67 -19.81 6.21
N ASP A 312 15.70 -20.65 6.56
CA ASP A 312 15.71 -21.38 7.81
C ASP A 312 16.91 -22.34 7.72
N ASP A 313 18.07 -21.90 8.24
CA ASP A 313 19.39 -22.51 8.05
C ASP A 313 19.55 -23.83 8.81
N ASN A 314 18.57 -24.74 8.78
CA ASN A 314 18.80 -26.10 9.25
C ASN A 314 17.80 -27.20 8.82
N ASP A 315 16.96 -26.96 7.81
CA ASP A 315 16.43 -28.10 7.05
C ASP A 315 17.13 -28.17 5.69
N THR A 316 17.94 -29.20 5.49
CA THR A 316 18.62 -29.46 4.20
C THR A 316 17.65 -29.82 3.06
N SER A 317 16.33 -29.69 3.27
CA SER A 317 15.26 -29.82 2.30
C SER A 317 14.47 -28.53 2.03
N ASP A 318 14.78 -27.41 2.69
CA ASP A 318 14.09 -26.15 2.39
C ASP A 318 14.66 -25.48 1.12
N ASN A 319 14.30 -26.05 -0.03
CA ASN A 319 14.66 -25.55 -1.35
C ASN A 319 13.77 -24.36 -1.78
N ARG A 320 13.15 -23.64 -0.83
CA ARG A 320 12.36 -22.44 -1.14
C ARG A 320 13.27 -21.46 -1.89
N PHE A 321 12.84 -21.12 -3.10
CA PHE A 321 13.54 -20.27 -4.06
C PHE A 321 14.82 -20.83 -4.69
N ASP A 322 15.23 -22.09 -4.46
CA ASP A 322 16.30 -22.71 -5.25
C ASP A 322 15.73 -23.23 -6.59
N PHE A 323 15.88 -22.44 -7.65
CA PHE A 323 15.34 -22.77 -8.98
C PHE A 323 16.29 -23.64 -9.81
N ASN A 324 17.41 -24.10 -9.23
CA ASN A 324 18.40 -24.90 -9.95
C ASN A 324 18.95 -26.12 -9.18
N GLY A 325 18.53 -26.31 -7.93
CA GLY A 325 18.86 -27.46 -7.11
C GLY A 325 20.29 -27.49 -6.58
N ASP A 326 20.99 -26.35 -6.54
CA ASP A 326 22.36 -26.26 -6.01
C ASP A 326 22.43 -25.99 -4.50
N GLY A 327 21.29 -25.85 -3.84
CA GLY A 327 21.17 -25.54 -2.42
C GLY A 327 21.38 -24.06 -2.11
N VAL A 328 21.40 -23.18 -3.11
CA VAL A 328 21.48 -21.72 -2.95
C VAL A 328 20.15 -21.10 -3.39
N ALA A 329 19.60 -20.22 -2.56
CA ALA A 329 18.40 -19.49 -2.91
C ALA A 329 18.64 -18.54 -4.10
N ASP A 330 17.78 -18.65 -5.11
CA ASP A 330 17.75 -17.81 -6.30
C ASP A 330 16.70 -16.69 -6.19
N ILE A 331 16.65 -15.78 -7.17
CA ILE A 331 15.72 -14.63 -7.13
C ILE A 331 14.72 -14.68 -8.29
N LEU A 332 13.43 -14.77 -7.98
CA LEU A 332 12.34 -14.61 -8.94
C LEU A 332 11.91 -13.14 -9.07
N TRP A 333 11.96 -12.61 -10.30
CA TRP A 333 11.53 -11.28 -10.67
C TRP A 333 10.23 -11.33 -11.48
N ARG A 334 9.27 -10.50 -11.09
CA ARG A 334 8.01 -10.32 -11.80
C ARG A 334 7.92 -8.91 -12.37
N ASN A 335 7.73 -8.78 -13.69
CA ASN A 335 7.48 -7.49 -14.32
C ASN A 335 6.01 -7.09 -14.16
N LYS A 336 5.72 -6.20 -13.21
CA LYS A 336 4.37 -5.69 -12.91
C LYS A 336 3.68 -5.01 -14.12
N ILE A 337 4.43 -4.62 -15.17
CA ILE A 337 3.89 -3.93 -16.36
C ILE A 337 3.42 -4.89 -17.46
N ASP A 338 4.17 -5.95 -17.76
CA ASP A 338 3.94 -6.76 -18.97
C ASP A 338 3.62 -8.25 -18.74
N GLY A 339 3.66 -8.73 -17.50
CA GLY A 339 3.42 -10.16 -17.25
C GLY A 339 4.69 -11.02 -17.24
N GLY A 340 5.82 -10.49 -17.70
CA GLY A 340 7.08 -11.21 -17.82
C GLY A 340 7.68 -11.60 -16.47
N ASN A 341 8.49 -12.66 -16.50
CA ASN A 341 9.24 -13.15 -15.36
C ASN A 341 10.72 -13.32 -15.71
N ARG A 342 11.58 -13.23 -14.70
CA ARG A 342 12.97 -13.64 -14.79
C ARG A 342 13.37 -14.36 -13.51
N ILE A 343 14.19 -15.38 -13.63
CA ILE A 343 14.87 -16.00 -12.48
C ILE A 343 16.33 -15.60 -12.58
N TRP A 344 16.91 -15.10 -11.49
CA TRP A 344 18.34 -14.87 -11.37
C TRP A 344 18.92 -16.02 -10.58
N LEU A 345 19.73 -16.85 -11.23
CA LEU A 345 20.46 -17.90 -10.54
C LEU A 345 21.63 -17.28 -9.79
N ILE A 346 21.80 -17.60 -8.52
CA ILE A 346 22.74 -16.99 -7.59
C ILE A 346 23.80 -18.02 -7.18
N ASN A 347 25.06 -17.60 -7.08
CA ASN A 347 26.12 -18.45 -6.53
C ASN A 347 26.15 -18.36 -5.00
N ASP A 348 26.84 -19.31 -4.37
CA ASP A 348 27.10 -19.33 -2.92
C ASP A 348 27.76 -18.04 -2.36
N ASP A 349 28.44 -17.26 -3.21
CA ASP A 349 29.01 -15.96 -2.86
C ASP A 349 28.05 -14.76 -3.01
N GLY A 350 26.77 -15.03 -3.32
CA GLY A 350 25.72 -14.04 -3.53
C GLY A 350 25.78 -13.33 -4.88
N THR A 351 26.72 -13.66 -5.76
CA THR A 351 26.78 -13.07 -7.11
C THR A 351 25.82 -13.76 -8.06
N ARG A 352 25.27 -13.00 -9.01
CA ARG A 352 24.38 -13.56 -10.03
C ARG A 352 25.16 -14.37 -11.07
N ASN A 353 24.90 -15.67 -11.12
CA ASN A 353 25.39 -16.62 -12.11
C ASN A 353 24.72 -16.41 -13.47
N ASN A 354 23.39 -16.50 -13.53
CA ASN A 354 22.63 -16.51 -14.78
C ASN A 354 21.28 -15.76 -14.68
N ILE A 355 20.66 -15.47 -15.82
CA ILE A 355 19.28 -14.96 -15.91
C ILE A 355 18.48 -15.89 -16.83
N VAL A 356 17.40 -16.45 -16.30
CA VAL A 356 16.48 -17.36 -16.99
C VAL A 356 15.13 -16.67 -17.17
N ASN A 357 14.43 -16.97 -18.27
CA ASN A 357 13.08 -16.46 -18.54
C ASN A 357 12.08 -17.63 -18.52
N PRO A 358 11.34 -17.84 -17.42
CA PRO A 358 10.34 -18.91 -17.32
C PRO A 358 9.02 -18.56 -18.05
N GLY A 359 8.94 -17.40 -18.71
CA GLY A 359 7.78 -16.94 -19.48
C GLY A 359 6.89 -15.96 -18.71
N SER A 360 5.66 -15.78 -19.18
CA SER A 360 4.67 -14.84 -18.61
C SER A 360 3.38 -15.58 -18.23
N ALA A 361 2.83 -15.26 -17.06
CA ALA A 361 1.50 -15.71 -16.62
C ALA A 361 0.39 -14.75 -17.06
N GLY A 362 0.76 -13.51 -17.39
CA GLY A 362 -0.15 -12.38 -17.61
C GLY A 362 -0.40 -11.59 -16.32
N LEU A 363 -0.90 -10.36 -16.45
CA LEU A 363 -1.09 -9.40 -15.35
C LEU A 363 -2.22 -9.76 -14.37
N ALA A 364 -3.15 -10.61 -14.80
CA ALA A 364 -4.21 -11.12 -13.95
C ALA A 364 -3.74 -12.20 -12.97
N TRP A 365 -2.48 -12.62 -13.05
CA TRP A 365 -1.89 -13.67 -12.23
C TRP A 365 -0.78 -13.10 -11.35
N ASP A 366 -0.91 -13.34 -10.05
CA ASP A 366 0.07 -12.97 -9.05
C ASP A 366 0.79 -14.25 -8.60
N VAL A 367 2.09 -14.12 -8.30
CA VAL A 367 2.85 -15.18 -7.62
C VAL A 367 2.39 -15.15 -6.18
N ILE A 368 1.98 -16.30 -5.67
CA ILE A 368 1.52 -16.44 -4.29
C ILE A 368 2.59 -17.08 -3.44
N GLU A 369 3.17 -18.19 -3.92
CA GLU A 369 4.21 -18.92 -3.19
C GLU A 369 5.22 -19.57 -4.13
N VAL A 370 6.38 -19.91 -3.56
CA VAL A 370 7.43 -20.69 -4.20
C VAL A 370 7.79 -21.87 -3.30
N ALA A 371 7.65 -23.09 -3.82
CA ALA A 371 7.91 -24.33 -3.08
C ALA A 371 8.09 -25.48 -4.07
N ASP A 372 8.63 -26.61 -3.62
CA ASP A 372 8.72 -27.82 -4.45
C ASP A 372 7.36 -28.54 -4.51
N PHE A 373 6.66 -28.40 -5.64
CA PHE A 373 5.34 -29.01 -5.85
C PHE A 373 5.43 -30.37 -6.56
N ASN A 374 6.63 -30.92 -6.71
CA ASN A 374 6.84 -32.19 -7.41
C ASN A 374 7.93 -33.13 -6.82
N ALA A 375 8.54 -32.74 -5.70
CA ALA A 375 9.57 -33.46 -4.95
C ALA A 375 10.85 -33.77 -5.76
N ASP A 376 11.22 -32.93 -6.72
CA ASP A 376 12.48 -33.05 -7.48
C ASP A 376 13.64 -32.24 -6.88
N GLY A 377 13.39 -31.50 -5.81
CA GLY A 377 14.35 -30.63 -5.15
C GLY A 377 14.54 -29.30 -5.88
N VAL A 378 13.65 -28.93 -6.81
CA VAL A 378 13.67 -27.62 -7.46
C VAL A 378 12.43 -26.83 -7.07
N ALA A 379 12.61 -25.54 -6.80
CA ALA A 379 11.53 -24.63 -6.49
C ALA A 379 10.57 -24.45 -7.68
N ASP A 380 9.28 -24.66 -7.43
CA ASP A 380 8.19 -24.39 -8.37
C ASP A 380 7.42 -23.13 -7.97
N ILE A 381 6.54 -22.62 -8.85
CA ILE A 381 5.84 -21.34 -8.63
C ILE A 381 4.33 -21.54 -8.58
N LEU A 382 3.71 -21.20 -7.44
CA LEU A 382 2.25 -21.14 -7.29
C LEU A 382 1.72 -19.77 -7.70
N TRP A 383 0.82 -19.78 -8.67
CA TRP A 383 0.15 -18.60 -9.22
C TRP A 383 -1.33 -18.61 -8.88
N ARG A 384 -1.86 -17.41 -8.63
CA ARG A 384 -3.30 -17.20 -8.43
C ARG A 384 -3.81 -16.08 -9.31
N ASN A 385 -4.96 -16.33 -9.92
CA ASN A 385 -5.64 -15.34 -10.73
C ASN A 385 -6.49 -14.45 -9.83
N LYS A 386 -6.15 -13.17 -9.70
CA LYS A 386 -6.88 -12.23 -8.84
C LYS A 386 -8.30 -11.90 -9.30
N ILE A 387 -8.64 -12.18 -10.57
CA ILE A 387 -9.96 -11.88 -11.13
C ILE A 387 -10.96 -13.01 -10.86
N ASN A 388 -10.53 -14.26 -10.92
CA ASN A 388 -11.44 -15.42 -10.83
C ASN A 388 -11.06 -16.46 -9.78
N GLY A 389 -9.94 -16.26 -9.06
CA GLY A 389 -9.46 -17.17 -8.02
C GLY A 389 -8.99 -18.53 -8.53
N GLY A 390 -8.75 -18.67 -9.84
CA GLY A 390 -8.11 -19.85 -10.43
C GLY A 390 -6.63 -19.91 -10.07
N ASN A 391 -6.07 -21.12 -9.97
CA ASN A 391 -4.67 -21.32 -9.59
C ASN A 391 -3.89 -22.04 -10.69
N ARG A 392 -2.58 -21.83 -10.73
CA ARG A 392 -1.65 -22.57 -11.58
C ARG A 392 -0.38 -22.87 -10.78
N ILE A 393 0.19 -24.05 -10.98
CA ILE A 393 1.55 -24.35 -10.53
C ILE A 393 2.43 -24.38 -11.78
N TRP A 394 3.53 -23.64 -11.77
CA TRP A 394 4.55 -23.74 -12.80
C TRP A 394 5.64 -24.65 -12.28
N LEU A 395 5.75 -25.83 -12.89
CA LEU A 395 6.86 -26.72 -12.62
C LEU A 395 8.11 -26.19 -13.32
N ILE A 396 9.23 -26.11 -12.61
CA ILE A 396 10.51 -25.54 -13.06
C ILE A 396 11.52 -26.68 -13.21
N ASN A 397 12.42 -26.58 -14.19
CA ASN A 397 13.56 -27.50 -14.33
C ASN A 397 14.76 -26.95 -13.53
N ASP A 398 15.74 -27.82 -13.27
CA ASP A 398 17.04 -27.51 -12.66
C ASP A 398 17.92 -26.48 -13.40
N ASP A 399 17.46 -25.93 -14.53
CA ASP A 399 18.07 -24.80 -15.23
C ASP A 399 17.27 -23.50 -15.10
N GLY A 400 16.28 -23.44 -14.21
CA GLY A 400 15.36 -22.34 -13.98
C GLY A 400 14.31 -22.14 -15.09
N THR A 401 14.27 -22.99 -16.13
CA THR A 401 13.26 -22.88 -17.17
C THR A 401 11.95 -23.51 -16.77
N ARG A 402 10.81 -22.97 -17.25
CA ARG A 402 9.50 -23.55 -16.96
C ARG A 402 9.28 -24.84 -17.75
N ASN A 403 9.17 -25.96 -17.04
CA ASN A 403 8.82 -27.27 -17.56
C ASN A 403 7.34 -27.35 -17.98
N ASN A 404 6.43 -27.11 -17.03
CA ASN A 404 4.99 -27.32 -17.25
C ASN A 404 4.13 -26.27 -16.52
N ILE A 405 2.85 -26.19 -16.89
CA ILE A 405 1.81 -25.43 -16.18
C ILE A 405 0.70 -26.38 -15.80
N VAL A 406 0.49 -26.55 -14.50
CA VAL A 406 -0.54 -27.43 -13.92
C VAL A 406 -1.65 -26.57 -13.34
N ASN A 407 -2.90 -27.04 -13.42
CA ASN A 407 -4.06 -26.36 -12.84
C ASN A 407 -4.60 -27.21 -11.67
N PRO A 408 -4.29 -26.86 -10.42
CA PRO A 408 -4.80 -27.57 -9.24
C PRO A 408 -6.27 -27.22 -8.93
N GLY A 409 -6.89 -26.32 -9.70
CA GLY A 409 -8.28 -25.91 -9.57
C GLY A 409 -8.43 -24.51 -8.96
N SER A 410 -9.66 -24.17 -8.54
CA SER A 410 -9.99 -22.89 -7.91
C SER A 410 -10.63 -23.11 -6.54
N ALA A 411 -10.21 -22.31 -5.55
CA ALA A 411 -10.86 -22.21 -4.24
C ALA A 411 -12.00 -21.17 -4.23
N GLY A 412 -12.06 -20.30 -5.24
CA GLY A 412 -12.86 -19.07 -5.25
C GLY A 412 -12.15 -17.90 -4.55
N LEU A 413 -12.59 -16.67 -4.81
CA LEU A 413 -11.98 -15.42 -4.32
C LEU A 413 -12.13 -15.18 -2.81
N ALA A 414 -13.06 -15.87 -2.15
CA ALA A 414 -13.25 -15.78 -0.71
C ALA A 414 -12.21 -16.58 0.11
N TRP A 415 -11.27 -17.24 -0.57
CA TRP A 415 -10.23 -18.06 0.04
C TRP A 415 -8.87 -17.51 -0.33
N ASP A 416 -8.01 -17.32 0.66
CA ASP A 416 -6.63 -16.91 0.48
C ASP A 416 -5.73 -18.12 0.74
N VAL A 417 -4.63 -18.23 0.00
CA VAL A 417 -3.53 -19.11 0.39
C VAL A 417 -2.85 -18.42 1.55
N ILE A 418 -2.66 -19.15 2.65
CA ILE A 418 -2.00 -18.62 3.83
C ILE A 418 -0.60 -19.19 3.97
N GLU A 419 -0.39 -20.44 3.56
CA GLU A 419 0.90 -21.08 3.67
C GLU A 419 1.01 -22.27 2.69
N VAL A 420 2.24 -22.65 2.39
CA VAL A 420 2.57 -23.86 1.63
C VAL A 420 3.59 -24.69 2.40
N ALA A 421 3.27 -25.96 2.66
CA ALA A 421 4.12 -26.87 3.43
C ALA A 421 3.70 -28.32 3.17
N ASP A 422 4.52 -29.30 3.52
CA ASP A 422 4.14 -30.71 3.44
C ASP A 422 3.21 -31.10 4.60
N PHE A 423 1.91 -31.19 4.31
CA PHE A 423 0.88 -31.51 5.30
C PHE A 423 0.55 -33.01 5.34
N ASN A 424 1.33 -33.86 4.66
CA ASN A 424 1.06 -35.29 4.57
C ASN A 424 2.32 -36.20 4.59
N ALA A 425 3.52 -35.61 4.69
CA ALA A 425 4.83 -36.26 4.71
C ALA A 425 5.20 -37.04 3.42
N ASP A 426 4.71 -36.61 2.25
CA ASP A 426 5.09 -37.20 0.96
C ASP A 426 6.25 -36.48 0.24
N GLY A 427 6.76 -35.39 0.82
CA GLY A 427 7.81 -34.56 0.26
C GLY A 427 7.32 -33.57 -0.80
N VAL A 428 6.01 -33.49 -1.03
CA VAL A 428 5.40 -32.53 -1.97
C VAL A 428 4.77 -31.40 -1.15
N ALA A 429 4.99 -30.16 -1.59
CA ALA A 429 4.38 -29.02 -0.94
C ALA A 429 2.85 -28.98 -1.16
N ASP A 430 2.09 -28.94 -0.06
CA ASP A 430 0.64 -28.82 -0.04
C ASP A 430 0.20 -27.37 0.23
N ILE A 431 -1.06 -27.02 -0.07
CA ILE A 431 -1.53 -25.63 0.01
C ILE A 431 -2.57 -25.46 1.14
N LEU A 432 -2.26 -24.62 2.13
CA LEU A 432 -3.20 -24.22 3.18
C LEU A 432 -4.00 -22.99 2.76
N TRP A 433 -5.32 -23.15 2.73
CA TRP A 433 -6.29 -22.12 2.39
C TRP A 433 -7.08 -21.68 3.61
N ARG A 434 -7.38 -20.38 3.67
CA ARG A 434 -8.26 -19.78 4.67
C ARG A 434 -9.34 -18.94 4.03
N ASN A 435 -10.57 -19.11 4.50
CA ASN A 435 -11.70 -18.32 4.05
C ASN A 435 -11.74 -17.01 4.83
N LYS A 436 -11.52 -15.88 4.16
CA LYS A 436 -11.51 -14.55 4.80
C LYS A 436 -12.86 -14.11 5.37
N ILE A 437 -13.96 -14.71 4.91
CA ILE A 437 -15.32 -14.34 5.34
C ILE A 437 -15.73 -15.05 6.63
N ASN A 438 -15.34 -16.32 6.81
CA ASN A 438 -15.81 -17.13 7.93
C ASN A 438 -14.70 -17.82 8.75
N GLY A 439 -13.44 -17.67 8.37
CA GLY A 439 -12.28 -18.24 9.06
C GLY A 439 -12.19 -19.77 8.96
N GLY A 440 -12.93 -20.40 8.05
CA GLY A 440 -12.79 -21.82 7.73
C GLY A 440 -11.48 -22.08 6.98
N ASN A 441 -10.89 -23.26 7.17
CA ASN A 441 -9.63 -23.64 6.54
C ASN A 441 -9.79 -24.85 5.62
N ARG A 442 -8.93 -24.99 4.63
CA ARG A 442 -8.81 -26.17 3.77
C ARG A 442 -7.34 -26.43 3.45
N THR A 443 -6.92 -27.69 3.48
CA THR A 443 -5.63 -28.10 2.95
C THR A 443 -5.87 -28.76 1.60
N TRP A 444 -5.18 -28.31 0.55
CA TRP A 444 -5.16 -28.99 -0.73
C TRP A 444 -3.93 -29.87 -0.77
N LEU A 445 -4.14 -31.19 -0.72
CA LEU A 445 -3.07 -32.13 -0.91
C LEU A 445 -2.72 -32.19 -2.40
N ILE A 446 -1.44 -32.06 -2.74
CA ILE A 446 -0.90 -31.99 -4.10
C ILE A 446 -0.15 -33.29 -4.40
N ASN A 447 -0.25 -33.78 -5.64
CA ASN A 447 0.55 -34.92 -6.10
C ASN A 447 1.90 -34.43 -6.67
N ASP A 448 2.84 -35.35 -6.83
CA ASP A 448 4.15 -35.17 -7.49
C ASP A 448 4.09 -34.69 -8.96
N ASP A 449 2.90 -34.54 -9.56
CA ASP A 449 2.70 -33.92 -10.87
C ASP A 449 2.09 -32.51 -10.79
N GLY A 450 2.05 -31.91 -9.59
CA GLY A 450 1.44 -30.62 -9.28
C GLY A 450 -0.09 -30.60 -9.33
N THR A 451 -0.77 -31.73 -9.59
CA THR A 451 -2.23 -31.79 -9.58
C THR A 451 -2.76 -31.91 -8.15
N ARG A 452 -3.96 -31.37 -7.90
CA ARG A 452 -4.60 -31.51 -6.60
C ARG A 452 -5.18 -32.91 -6.42
N ASN A 453 -4.65 -33.65 -5.45
CA ASN A 453 -5.13 -34.95 -5.01
C ASN A 453 -6.47 -34.83 -4.25
N ASN A 454 -6.46 -34.10 -3.13
CA ASN A 454 -7.60 -34.03 -2.21
C ASN A 454 -7.78 -32.64 -1.60
N ILE A 455 -8.96 -32.39 -1.02
CA ILE A 455 -9.25 -31.22 -0.20
C ILE A 455 -9.64 -31.70 1.19
N VAL A 456 -8.82 -31.36 2.18
CA VAL A 456 -9.02 -31.71 3.59
C VAL A 456 -9.50 -30.48 4.36
N ASN A 457 -10.35 -30.67 5.36
CA ASN A 457 -10.81 -29.60 6.23
C ASN A 457 -10.24 -29.81 7.64
N PRO A 458 -9.16 -29.08 8.02
CA PRO A 458 -8.59 -29.17 9.36
C PRO A 458 -9.44 -28.46 10.43
N GLY A 459 -10.55 -27.84 10.04
CA GLY A 459 -11.48 -27.12 10.92
C GLY A 459 -11.33 -25.61 10.82
N SER A 460 -11.96 -24.88 11.75
CA SER A 460 -11.90 -23.41 11.83
C SER A 460 -11.37 -22.98 13.19
N ALA A 461 -10.47 -22.00 13.18
CA ALA A 461 -10.01 -21.30 14.39
C ALA A 461 -10.93 -20.11 14.74
N GLY A 462 -11.76 -19.66 13.79
CA GLY A 462 -12.49 -18.39 13.84
C GLY A 462 -11.65 -17.21 13.34
N LEU A 463 -12.30 -16.09 13.01
CA LEU A 463 -11.67 -14.91 12.40
C LEU A 463 -10.74 -14.11 13.34
N ALA A 464 -10.87 -14.34 14.65
CA ALA A 464 -10.01 -13.71 15.65
C ALA A 464 -8.61 -14.36 15.75
N TRP A 465 -8.38 -15.45 15.01
CA TRP A 465 -7.13 -16.19 14.99
C TRP A 465 -6.51 -16.09 13.60
N ASP A 466 -5.23 -15.76 13.56
CA ASP A 466 -4.43 -15.72 12.34
C ASP A 466 -3.40 -16.86 12.41
N VAL A 467 -3.00 -17.41 11.25
CA VAL A 467 -1.88 -18.35 11.21
C VAL A 467 -0.63 -17.52 11.41
N ALA A 468 0.18 -17.90 12.40
CA ALA A 468 1.41 -17.21 12.73
C ALA A 468 2.63 -17.94 12.17
N GLU A 469 2.57 -19.26 12.08
CA GLU A 469 3.67 -20.08 11.58
C GLU A 469 3.15 -21.47 11.19
N VAL A 470 3.86 -22.12 10.27
CA VAL A 470 3.70 -23.55 9.95
C VAL A 470 5.06 -24.21 10.05
N ALA A 471 5.14 -25.23 10.88
CA ALA A 471 6.37 -25.97 11.16
C ALA A 471 6.00 -27.33 11.75
N ASP A 472 6.89 -28.30 11.69
CA ASP A 472 6.70 -29.57 12.40
C ASP A 472 7.00 -29.37 13.91
N PHE A 473 5.96 -29.11 14.69
CA PHE A 473 6.09 -28.84 16.13
C PHE A 473 6.28 -30.13 16.95
N ASN A 474 6.19 -31.30 16.33
CA ASN A 474 6.16 -32.57 17.05
C ASN A 474 7.16 -33.63 16.52
N ALA A 475 7.93 -33.30 15.48
CA ALA A 475 8.94 -34.11 14.82
C ALA A 475 8.37 -35.40 14.19
N ASP A 476 7.16 -35.37 13.66
CA ASP A 476 6.55 -36.50 12.93
C ASP A 476 6.69 -36.41 11.40
N GLY A 477 7.31 -35.34 10.90
CA GLY A 477 7.52 -35.07 9.48
C GLY A 477 6.31 -34.43 8.79
N VAL A 478 5.25 -34.09 9.54
CA VAL A 478 4.07 -33.39 9.01
C VAL A 478 4.06 -31.96 9.51
N ALA A 479 3.82 -31.01 8.61
CA ALA A 479 3.70 -29.60 8.99
C ALA A 479 2.47 -29.36 9.89
N ASP A 480 2.70 -28.75 11.05
CA ASP A 480 1.69 -28.35 12.02
C ASP A 480 1.42 -26.83 11.93
N ILE A 481 0.27 -26.35 12.46
CA ILE A 481 -0.14 -24.94 12.31
C ILE A 481 -0.15 -24.21 13.66
N LEU A 482 0.66 -23.17 13.80
CA LEU A 482 0.60 -22.22 14.92
C LEU A 482 -0.40 -21.10 14.62
N TRP A 483 -1.33 -20.90 15.55
CA TRP A 483 -2.35 -19.86 15.50
C TRP A 483 -2.12 -18.83 16.59
N ARG A 484 -2.24 -17.56 16.21
CA ARG A 484 -2.21 -16.41 17.12
C ARG A 484 -3.56 -15.72 17.18
N ASN A 485 -4.07 -15.48 18.38
CA ASN A 485 -5.28 -14.68 18.55
C ASN A 485 -4.94 -13.18 18.54
N LYS A 486 -5.55 -12.40 17.65
CA LYS A 486 -5.29 -10.96 17.56
C LYS A 486 -6.00 -10.12 18.63
N ILE A 487 -6.94 -10.70 19.39
CA ILE A 487 -7.74 -9.98 20.40
C ILE A 487 -7.14 -10.11 21.80
N ASP A 488 -6.66 -11.30 22.18
CA ASP A 488 -6.16 -11.56 23.54
C ASP A 488 -4.70 -12.03 23.59
N GLY A 489 -4.15 -12.35 22.43
CA GLY A 489 -2.83 -12.91 22.27
C GLY A 489 -2.58 -14.31 22.77
N GLY A 490 -3.63 -15.11 22.89
CA GLY A 490 -3.52 -16.56 23.04
C GLY A 490 -2.90 -17.22 21.81
N ASN A 491 -2.24 -18.36 22.04
CA ASN A 491 -1.68 -19.20 20.99
C ASN A 491 -2.36 -20.57 20.96
N ARG A 492 -2.40 -21.21 19.80
CA ARG A 492 -2.78 -22.62 19.64
C ARG A 492 -1.91 -23.28 18.59
N ILE A 493 -1.41 -24.47 18.86
CA ILE A 493 -0.81 -25.32 17.83
C ILE A 493 -1.84 -26.35 17.44
N TRP A 494 -2.11 -26.48 16.15
CA TRP A 494 -2.90 -27.57 15.59
C TRP A 494 -1.94 -28.61 15.07
N LEU A 495 -1.88 -29.74 15.76
CA LEU A 495 -1.18 -30.90 15.25
C LEU A 495 -1.97 -31.49 14.10
N ILE A 496 -1.32 -31.81 12.99
CA ILE A 496 -1.89 -32.34 11.77
C ILE A 496 -1.49 -33.82 11.63
N ASN A 497 -2.38 -34.66 11.08
CA ASN A 497 -2.05 -36.04 10.74
C ASN A 497 -1.53 -36.12 9.30
N ASP A 498 -0.90 -37.25 8.95
CA ASP A 498 -0.45 -37.61 7.60
C ASP A 498 -1.54 -37.67 6.51
N ASP A 499 -2.81 -37.46 6.87
CA ASP A 499 -3.93 -37.29 5.94
C ASP A 499 -4.41 -35.83 5.81
N GLY A 500 -3.64 -34.87 6.35
CA GLY A 500 -3.95 -33.44 6.39
C GLY A 500 -5.06 -33.05 7.37
N THR A 501 -5.64 -34.00 8.13
CA THR A 501 -6.68 -33.70 9.12
C THR A 501 -6.08 -33.20 10.43
N ARG A 502 -6.79 -32.33 11.14
CA ARG A 502 -6.35 -31.87 12.46
C ARG A 502 -6.51 -32.97 13.51
N ASN A 503 -5.41 -33.30 14.17
CA ASN A 503 -5.32 -34.19 15.32
C ASN A 503 -5.70 -33.46 16.62
N ASN A 504 -4.70 -32.90 17.32
CA ASN A 504 -4.87 -32.25 18.61
C ASN A 504 -4.71 -30.73 18.51
N ILE A 505 -5.32 -30.03 19.46
CA ILE A 505 -5.08 -28.59 19.66
C ILE A 505 -4.28 -28.46 20.96
N ILE A 506 -3.06 -27.96 20.85
CA ILE A 506 -2.18 -27.67 21.97
C ILE A 506 -2.28 -26.18 22.30
N ASN A 507 -2.31 -25.85 23.59
CA ASN A 507 -2.18 -24.46 24.06
C ASN A 507 -0.77 -24.27 24.61
N PRO A 508 0.15 -23.65 23.86
CA PRO A 508 1.51 -23.41 24.33
C PRO A 508 1.60 -22.22 25.31
N GLY A 509 0.52 -21.47 25.53
CA GLY A 509 0.47 -20.29 26.39
C GLY A 509 0.20 -19.00 25.61
N SER A 510 0.44 -17.85 26.25
CA SER A 510 0.24 -16.52 25.65
C SER A 510 1.41 -15.61 26.04
N ALA A 511 1.90 -14.84 25.06
CA ALA A 511 2.86 -13.76 25.29
C ALA A 511 2.17 -12.39 25.48
N GLY A 512 0.84 -12.30 25.26
CA GLY A 512 0.08 -11.06 25.26
C GLY A 512 0.24 -10.23 23.98
N LEU A 513 -0.60 -9.23 23.78
CA LEU A 513 -0.68 -8.48 22.50
C LEU A 513 0.57 -7.66 22.14
N ALA A 514 1.42 -7.35 23.11
CA ALA A 514 2.64 -6.56 22.88
C ALA A 514 3.78 -7.37 22.21
N TRP A 515 3.57 -8.66 21.98
CA TRP A 515 4.57 -9.58 21.44
C TRP A 515 4.03 -10.24 20.18
N ASP A 516 4.78 -10.14 19.11
CA ASP A 516 4.50 -10.88 17.89
C ASP A 516 5.25 -12.23 17.87
N VAL A 517 4.78 -13.16 17.03
CA VAL A 517 5.60 -14.29 16.62
C VAL A 517 6.59 -13.74 15.61
N ALA A 518 7.78 -13.36 16.08
CA ALA A 518 8.89 -13.12 15.17
C ALA A 518 9.20 -14.44 14.48
N GLU A 519 9.29 -14.44 13.14
CA GLU A 519 9.61 -15.63 12.34
C GLU A 519 10.72 -16.44 13.03
N GLY A 520 10.46 -17.73 13.21
CA GLY A 520 11.27 -18.61 14.03
C GLY A 520 12.71 -18.66 13.54
N ILE A 521 13.63 -18.17 14.36
CA ILE A 521 15.03 -18.60 14.30
C ILE A 521 15.01 -20.02 14.87
N GLY A 522 15.01 -21.05 14.02
CA GLY A 522 15.08 -22.44 14.45
C GLY A 522 16.28 -22.68 15.36
N LEU A 523 16.03 -22.86 16.66
CA LEU A 523 17.08 -23.15 17.64
C LEU A 523 17.41 -24.65 17.63
N GLU A 524 18.66 -24.95 17.31
CA GLU A 524 19.29 -26.27 17.39
C GLU A 524 19.17 -26.92 18.78
N HIS A 525 19.01 -28.26 18.80
CA HIS A 525 19.44 -29.09 19.90
C HIS A 525 20.59 -30.02 19.45
N GLN A 526 21.70 -29.91 20.19
CA GLN A 526 23.03 -30.54 20.07
C GLN A 526 23.09 -32.03 19.73
#